data_AF-A0A535C2F5-F1
#
_entry.id   AF-A0A535C2F5-F1
#
_cell.length_a   1.000
_cell.length_b   1.000
_cell.length_c   1.000
_cell.angle_alpha   90.00
_cell.angle_beta   90.00
_cell.angle_gamma   90.00
#
_symmetry.space_group_name_H-M   'P 1'
#
loop_
_entity.id
_entity.type
_entity.pdbx_description
1 polymer ?
#
loop_
_entity_poly.entity_id
_entity_poly.type
_entity_poly.pdbx_seq_one_letter_code
_entity_poly.pdbx_strand_id
1 'polypeptide(L)' 'MEKYSLHVSIIGGGIGGLATASALQRQGIQVTLFERNPELREIGAGLTL' A
#
# COMPACT_ATOMS: atom_id res chain seq x y z
N MET A 1 17.38 19.70 -15.12
CA MET A 1 17.04 19.53 -13.70
C MET A 1 16.53 18.12 -13.53
N GLU A 2 17.25 17.29 -12.79
CA GLU A 2 16.85 15.91 -12.53
C GLU A 2 15.60 15.94 -11.64
N LYS A 3 14.47 15.46 -12.18
CA LYS A 3 13.21 15.37 -11.46
C LYS A 3 13.37 14.28 -10.41
N TYR A 4 13.38 14.65 -9.13
CA TYR A 4 13.19 13.68 -8.06
C TYR A 4 11.82 13.05 -8.23
N SER A 5 11.79 11.76 -8.60
CA SER A 5 10.57 10.97 -8.63
C SER A 5 10.16 10.62 -7.20
N LEU A 6 8.92 10.95 -6.84
CA LEU A 6 8.38 10.62 -5.52
C LEU A 6 8.23 9.09 -5.41
N HIS A 7 8.90 8.52 -4.40
CA HIS A 7 8.79 7.09 -4.05
C HIS A 7 8.37 6.97 -2.59
N VAL A 8 7.23 6.32 -2.34
CA VAL A 8 6.63 6.17 -1.02
C VAL A 8 6.82 4.76 -0.48
N SER A 9 7.28 4.65 0.77
CA SER A 9 7.29 3.37 1.50
C SER A 9 6.07 3.28 2.42
N ILE A 10 5.35 2.17 2.38
CA ILE A 10 4.18 1.88 3.23
C ILE A 10 4.50 0.68 4.11
N ILE A 11 4.31 0.83 5.42
CA ILE A 11 4.52 -0.25 6.40
C ILE A 11 3.15 -0.78 6.85
N GLY A 12 2.86 -2.04 6.51
CA GLY A 12 1.61 -2.75 6.79
C GLY A 12 0.77 -2.99 5.53
N GLY A 13 0.47 -4.27 5.25
CA GLY A 13 -0.33 -4.77 4.13
C GLY A 13 -1.79 -5.06 4.47
N GLY A 14 -2.34 -4.44 5.52
CA GLY A 14 -3.77 -4.46 5.78
C GLY A 14 -4.59 -3.62 4.78
N ILE A 15 -5.91 -3.59 4.96
CA ILE A 15 -6.85 -2.88 4.06
C ILE A 15 -6.42 -1.43 3.82
N GLY A 16 -6.05 -0.69 4.87
CA GLY A 16 -5.59 0.70 4.75
C GLY A 16 -4.31 0.83 3.92
N GLY A 17 -3.30 -0.01 4.19
CA GLY A 17 -2.02 0.03 3.48
C GLY A 17 -2.16 -0.30 2.00
N LEU A 18 -2.95 -1.33 1.67
CA LEU A 18 -3.26 -1.71 0.28
C LEU A 18 -4.09 -0.62 -0.42
N ALA A 19 -5.07 -0.03 0.26
CA ALA A 19 -5.87 1.07 -0.28
C ALA A 19 -4.98 2.30 -0.58
N THR A 20 -4.08 2.66 0.33
CA THR A 20 -3.12 3.75 0.13
C THR A 20 -2.17 3.45 -1.02
N ALA A 21 -1.60 2.24 -1.11
CA ALA A 21 -0.73 1.83 -2.20
C ALA A 21 -1.44 1.94 -3.56
N SER A 22 -2.68 1.46 -3.64
CA SER A 22 -3.52 1.54 -4.84
C SER A 22 -3.81 2.99 -5.24
N ALA A 23 -4.19 3.84 -4.28
CA ALA A 23 -4.45 5.26 -4.54
C ALA A 23 -3.21 6.00 -5.06
N LEU A 24 -2.03 5.77 -4.47
CA LEU A 24 -0.78 6.38 -4.89
C LEU A 24 -0.32 5.89 -6.27
N GLN A 25 -0.41 4.58 -6.54
CA GLN A 25 -0.10 4.04 -7.87
C GLN A 25 -1.00 4.62 -8.96
N ARG A 26 -2.30 4.84 -8.68
CA ARG A 26 -3.23 5.49 -9.62
C ARG A 26 -2.86 6.95 -9.93
N GLN A 27 -2.08 7.60 -9.07
CA GLN A 27 -1.51 8.94 -9.29
C GLN A 27 -0.11 8.89 -9.95
N GLY A 28 0.37 7.71 -10.34
CA GLY A 28 1.69 7.53 -10.95
C GLY A 28 2.87 7.61 -9.97
N ILE A 29 2.60 7.51 -8.67
CA ILE A 29 3.63 7.54 -7.62
C ILE A 29 4.16 6.12 -7.42
N GLN A 30 5.49 5.97 -7.36
CA GLN A 30 6.09 4.67 -7.06
C GLN A 30 5.90 4.33 -5.58
N VAL A 31 5.57 3.07 -5.30
CA VAL A 31 5.29 2.61 -3.94
C VAL A 31 6.02 1.29 -3.67
N THR A 32 6.63 1.18 -2.50
CA THR A 32 7.05 -0.11 -1.92
C THR A 32 6.24 -0.36 -0.66
N LEU A 33 5.52 -1.47 -0.60
CA LEU A 33 4.74 -1.88 0.56
C LEU A 33 5.44 -3.05 1.26
N PHE A 34 5.56 -2.95 2.58
CA PHE A 34 6.16 -3.96 3.44
C PHE A 34 5.08 -4.58 4.32
N GLU A 35 4.99 -5.90 4.33
CA GLU A 35 4.09 -6.66 5.20
C GLU A 35 4.90 -7.74 5.91
N ARG A 36 4.61 -7.96 7.21
CA ARG A 36 5.30 -8.96 8.02
C ARG A 36 4.90 -10.38 7.65
N ASN A 37 3.66 -10.57 7.21
CA ASN A 37 3.13 -11.87 6.82
C ASN A 37 3.69 -12.25 5.44
N PRO A 38 4.05 -13.52 5.21
CA PRO A 38 4.56 -13.97 3.91
C PRO A 38 3.49 -13.93 2.82
N GLU A 39 2.22 -13.87 3.21
CA GLU A 39 1.07 -13.79 2.32
C GLU A 39 0.08 -12.74 2.83
N LEU A 40 -0.58 -12.04 1.90
CA LEU A 40 -1.71 -11.19 2.22
C LEU A 40 -2.89 -12.09 2.62
N ARG A 41 -3.23 -12.08 3.91
CA ARG A 41 -4.39 -12.82 4.45
C ARG A 41 -5.24 -11.87 5.26
N GLU A 42 -6.52 -11.80 4.92
CA GLU A 42 -7.50 -11.20 5.83
C GLU A 42 -7.85 -12.21 6.93
N ILE A 43 -7.74 -11.76 8.17
CA ILE A 43 -8.32 -12.46 9.31
C ILE A 43 -9.81 -12.11 9.28
N GLY A 44 -10.63 -13.01 8.75
CA GLY A 44 -12.03 -12.75 8.48
C GLY A 44 -12.82 -12.39 9.73
N ALA A 45 -13.24 -11.13 9.82
CA ALA A 45 -14.38 -10.65 10.57
C ALA A 45 -15.06 -9.64 9.65
N GLY A 46 -16.33 -9.85 9.29
CA GLY A 46 -17.02 -9.01 8.31
C GLY A 46 -16.90 -7.52 8.65
N LEU A 47 -16.46 -6.72 7.68
CA LEU A 47 -16.39 -5.26 7.77
C LEU A 47 -17.53 -4.67 6.94
N THR A 48 -18.39 -3.85 7.58
CA THR A 48 -19.42 -3.06 6.89
C THR A 48 -18.96 -1.62 6.81
N LEU A 49 -19.10 -1.00 5.63
CA LEU A 49 -18.78 0.41 5.37
C LEU A 49 -20.04 1.27 5.33
#